data_AF-A0A147IUX7-F1
#
_entry.id   AF-A0A147IUX7-F1
#
_cell.length_a   1.000
_cell.length_b   1.000
_cell.length_c   1.000
_cell.angle_alpha   90.00
_cell.angle_beta   90.00
_cell.angle_gamma   90.00
#
_symmetry.space_group_name_H-M   'P 1'
#
loop_
_entity.id
_entity.type
_entity.pdbx_description
1 polymer ?
#
loop_
_entity_poly.entity_id
_entity_poly.type
_entity_poly.pdbx_seq_one_letter_code
_entity_poly.pdbx_strand_id
1 'polypeptide(L)'
;MAVHASAYRAIGGFLPLPSGEDARFLDDAARAGFRVRRDGAMAVDTSSRRDGRAAGGLADVLRALDQGELPSMADPRGSAWQWHAQAAARRSFAMIDQRDVRMTLGRSLGLTADHVLGVARDCPNGEAFAMRIVPAPMTHAVLVSLAAAEDILCELESQWCEVAA
;
A
#
# COMPACT_ATOMS: atom_id res chain seq x y z
N MET A 1 -4.22 12.24 8.74
CA MET A 1 -5.23 11.28 8.23
C MET A 1 -6.62 11.78 8.57
N ALA A 2 -7.62 11.55 7.70
CA ALA A 2 -9.02 11.82 7.99
C ALA A 2 -9.87 10.59 7.63
N VAL A 3 -10.89 10.30 8.42
CA VAL A 3 -11.78 9.15 8.23
C VAL A 3 -13.20 9.50 8.63
N HIS A 4 -14.18 8.93 7.92
CA HIS A 4 -15.58 9.09 8.32
C HIS A 4 -15.87 8.29 9.61
N ALA A 5 -16.63 8.88 10.54
CA ALA A 5 -16.89 8.25 11.84
C ALA A 5 -17.60 6.89 11.75
N SER A 6 -18.38 6.64 10.70
CA SER A 6 -18.97 5.31 10.47
C SER A 6 -17.93 4.28 10.06
N ALA A 7 -16.97 4.62 9.21
CA ALA A 7 -15.90 3.71 8.78
C ALA A 7 -14.97 3.37 9.95
N TYR A 8 -14.60 4.37 10.76
CA TYR A 8 -13.80 4.16 11.98
C TYR A 8 -14.46 3.14 12.91
N ARG A 9 -15.77 3.30 13.18
CA ARG A 9 -16.52 2.37 14.03
C ARG A 9 -16.68 0.99 13.38
N ALA A 10 -16.91 0.93 12.07
CA ALA A 10 -17.09 -0.33 11.35
C ALA A 10 -15.87 -1.25 11.40
N ILE A 11 -14.66 -0.68 11.45
CA ILE A 11 -13.41 -1.46 11.55
C ILE A 11 -12.84 -1.57 12.96
N GLY A 12 -13.57 -1.10 13.98
CA GLY A 12 -13.17 -1.23 15.39
C GLY A 12 -12.17 -0.18 15.88
N GLY A 13 -11.88 0.85 15.09
CA GLY A 13 -10.95 1.92 15.46
C GLY A 13 -9.48 1.52 15.38
N PHE A 14 -8.63 2.23 16.13
CA PHE A 14 -7.20 1.91 16.20
C PHE A 14 -6.95 0.74 17.14
N LEU A 15 -6.13 -0.21 16.68
CA LEU A 15 -5.57 -1.23 17.57
C LEU A 15 -4.53 -0.58 18.50
N PRO A 16 -4.41 -1.05 19.75
CA PRO A 16 -3.44 -0.53 20.72
C PRO A 16 -2.03 -1.07 20.41
N LEU A 17 -1.48 -0.67 19.27
CA LEU A 17 -0.13 -1.03 18.85
C LEU A 17 0.89 -0.01 19.38
N PRO A 18 2.11 -0.46 19.73
CA PRO A 18 3.17 0.47 20.14
C PRO A 18 3.68 1.35 18.99
N SER A 19 3.56 0.87 17.75
CA SER A 19 3.88 1.60 16.52
C SER A 19 3.13 1.01 15.32
N GLY A 20 2.92 1.84 14.28
CA GLY A 20 2.30 1.41 13.03
C GLY A 20 0.79 1.20 13.11
N GLU A 21 0.12 1.79 14.10
CA GLU A 21 -1.32 1.74 14.27
C GLU A 21 -2.07 2.35 13.09
N ASP A 22 -1.50 3.39 12.47
CA ASP A 22 -2.05 4.06 11.30
C ASP A 22 -1.95 3.21 10.03
N ALA A 23 -0.79 2.61 9.77
CA ALA A 23 -0.57 1.68 8.68
C ALA A 23 -1.52 0.48 8.80
N ARG A 24 -1.66 -0.06 10.01
CA ARG A 24 -2.58 -1.17 10.28
C ARG A 24 -4.05 -0.77 10.07
N PHE A 25 -4.45 0.40 10.57
CA PHE A 25 -5.80 0.93 10.38
C PHE A 25 -6.14 1.10 8.90
N LEU A 26 -5.21 1.61 8.09
CA LEU A 26 -5.39 1.76 6.65
C LEU A 26 -5.49 0.42 5.92
N ASP A 27 -4.69 -0.58 6.31
CA ASP A 27 -4.77 -1.94 5.75
C ASP A 27 -6.12 -2.59 6.10
N ASP A 28 -6.56 -2.51 7.35
CA ASP A 28 -7.85 -3.03 7.80
C ASP A 28 -9.01 -2.35 7.07
N ALA A 29 -8.96 -1.03 6.91
CA ALA A 29 -9.97 -0.28 6.14
C ALA A 29 -10.05 -0.77 4.69
N ALA A 30 -8.91 -0.92 4.02
CA ALA A 30 -8.87 -1.34 2.63
C ALA A 30 -9.29 -2.82 2.47
N ARG A 31 -8.88 -3.72 3.38
CA ARG A 31 -9.31 -5.13 3.44
C ARG A 31 -10.79 -5.31 3.78
N ALA A 32 -11.40 -4.34 4.48
CA ALA A 32 -12.84 -4.27 4.69
C ALA A 32 -13.60 -3.72 3.46
N GLY A 33 -12.87 -3.21 2.46
CA GLY A 33 -13.43 -2.69 1.22
C GLY A 33 -13.73 -1.19 1.24
N PHE A 34 -13.21 -0.43 2.22
CA PHE A 34 -13.28 1.03 2.20
C PHE A 34 -12.24 1.62 1.25
N ARG A 35 -12.61 2.70 0.57
CA ARG A 35 -11.68 3.43 -0.30
C ARG A 35 -10.66 4.20 0.53
N VAL A 36 -9.39 3.89 0.35
CA VAL A 36 -8.26 4.65 0.91
C VAL A 36 -7.65 5.53 -0.17
N ARG A 37 -7.73 6.86 -0.01
CA ARG A 37 -7.12 7.82 -0.93
C ARG A 37 -5.77 8.28 -0.37
N ARG A 38 -4.74 8.25 -1.21
CA ARG A 38 -3.45 8.91 -0.98
C ARG A 38 -3.31 10.00 -2.05
N ASP A 39 -3.03 11.23 -1.64
CA ASP A 39 -2.96 12.39 -2.51
C ASP A 39 -1.72 13.20 -2.14
N GLY A 40 -0.76 13.29 -3.08
CA GLY A 40 0.50 13.99 -2.87
C GLY A 40 0.34 15.51 -2.73
N ALA A 41 -0.79 16.08 -3.20
CA ALA A 41 -1.09 17.49 -3.00
C ALA A 41 -1.57 17.80 -1.57
N MET A 42 -1.97 16.78 -0.81
CA MET A 42 -2.37 16.95 0.60
C MET A 42 -1.14 16.97 1.52
N ALA A 43 -0.45 18.12 1.56
CA ALA A 43 0.65 18.35 2.49
C ALA A 43 0.15 18.82 3.86
N VAL A 44 0.84 18.40 4.94
CA VAL A 44 0.58 18.86 6.30
C VAL A 44 1.90 19.15 7.00
N ASP A 45 1.95 20.23 7.76
CA ASP A 45 3.09 20.53 8.63
C ASP A 45 3.04 19.64 9.87
N THR A 46 4.16 18.99 10.17
CA THR A 46 4.30 18.14 11.35
C THR A 46 5.41 18.67 12.27
N SER A 47 5.30 18.39 13.56
CA SER A 47 6.26 18.86 14.55
C SER A 47 7.64 18.22 14.34
N SER A 48 8.68 19.05 14.23
CA SER A 48 10.08 18.63 14.11
C SER A 48 10.80 18.44 15.46
N ARG A 49 10.03 18.18 16.53
CA ARG A 49 10.59 17.97 17.87
C ARG A 49 11.39 16.66 17.93
N ARG A 50 12.48 16.69 18.70
CA ARG A 50 13.32 15.51 18.98
C ARG A 50 12.84 14.68 20.16
N ASP A 51 11.96 15.25 20.98
CA ASP A 51 11.33 14.57 22.10
C ASP A 51 9.93 14.05 21.70
N GLY A 52 9.86 12.74 21.43
CA GLY A 52 8.68 12.04 20.94
C GLY A 52 8.07 11.11 21.98
N ARG A 53 6.78 10.83 21.84
CA ARG A 53 6.05 9.90 22.72
C ARG A 53 6.04 8.46 22.20
N ALA A 54 6.33 8.25 20.93
CA ALA A 54 6.29 6.95 20.26
C ALA A 54 7.70 6.54 19.86
N ALA A 55 8.15 5.39 20.36
CA ALA A 55 9.42 4.78 19.98
C ALA A 55 9.38 4.36 18.50
N GLY A 56 10.47 4.60 17.78
CA GLY A 56 10.55 4.43 16.33
C GLY A 56 9.74 5.44 15.52
N GLY A 57 9.17 6.47 16.17
CA GLY A 57 8.41 7.53 15.51
C GLY A 57 9.31 8.60 14.86
N LEU A 58 8.68 9.64 14.30
CA LEU A 58 9.38 10.73 13.61
C LEU A 58 10.48 11.40 14.46
N ALA A 59 10.28 11.56 15.77
CA ALA A 59 11.29 12.14 16.65
C ALA A 59 12.59 11.31 16.72
N ASP A 60 12.47 9.98 16.68
CA ASP A 60 13.63 9.08 16.67
C ASP A 60 14.34 9.15 15.32
N VAL A 61 13.58 9.18 14.22
CA VAL A 61 14.12 9.41 12.87
C VAL A 61 14.88 10.74 12.80
N LEU A 62 14.32 11.82 13.35
CA LEU A 62 14.99 13.13 13.36
C LEU A 62 16.27 13.13 14.19
N ARG A 63 16.31 12.44 15.33
CA ARG A 63 17.55 12.29 16.13
C ARG A 63 18.61 11.48 15.39
N ALA A 64 18.22 10.41 14.70
CA ALA A 64 19.13 9.62 13.87
C ALA A 64 19.72 10.48 12.73
N LEU A 65 18.88 11.27 12.05
CA LEU A 65 19.32 12.23 11.04
C LEU A 65 20.30 13.27 11.61
N ASP A 66 20.03 13.82 12.80
CA ASP A 66 20.94 14.76 13.48
C ASP A 66 22.32 14.11 13.80
N GLN A 67 22.37 12.78 13.91
CA GLN A 67 23.60 12.00 14.13
C GLN A 67 24.28 11.55 12.83
N GLY A 68 23.74 11.92 11.67
CA GLY A 68 24.27 11.57 10.35
C GLY A 68 23.83 10.19 9.84
N GLU A 69 22.87 9.53 10.49
CA GLU A 69 22.25 8.33 9.92
C GLU A 69 21.40 8.70 8.71
N LEU A 70 21.47 7.88 7.66
CA LEU A 70 20.66 8.07 6.46
C LEU A 70 19.45 7.12 6.51
N PRO A 71 18.25 7.60 6.15
CA PRO A 71 17.06 6.76 6.16
C PRO A 71 17.14 5.73 5.04
N SER A 72 16.58 4.55 5.30
CA SER A 72 16.40 3.50 4.32
C SER A 72 14.93 3.37 3.95
N MET A 73 14.67 3.25 2.66
CA MET A 73 13.33 3.28 2.06
C MET A 73 12.99 1.92 1.47
N ALA A 74 11.71 1.54 1.46
CA ALA A 74 11.27 0.44 0.63
C ALA A 74 11.56 0.76 -0.85
N ASP A 75 12.02 -0.22 -1.61
CA ASP A 75 12.29 -0.05 -3.05
C ASP A 75 11.00 0.35 -3.79
N PRO A 76 10.96 1.53 -4.44
CA PRO A 76 9.74 2.04 -5.09
C PRO A 76 9.18 1.12 -6.17
N ARG A 77 10.02 0.29 -6.82
CA ARG A 77 9.57 -0.68 -7.83
C ARG A 77 8.61 -1.71 -7.24
N GLY A 78 8.86 -2.15 -6.01
CA GLY A 78 7.97 -3.07 -5.30
C GLY A 78 6.59 -2.45 -5.07
N SER A 79 6.56 -1.19 -4.62
CA SER A 79 5.32 -0.46 -4.40
C SER A 79 4.56 -0.22 -5.71
N ALA A 80 5.26 0.20 -6.77
CA ALA A 80 4.66 0.43 -8.08
C ALA A 80 4.06 -0.86 -8.66
N TRP A 81 4.80 -1.98 -8.60
CA TRP A 81 4.28 -3.30 -9.01
C TRP A 81 3.02 -3.66 -8.22
N GLN A 82 3.05 -3.49 -6.89
CA GLN A 82 1.92 -3.85 -6.04
C GLN A 82 0.69 -3.01 -6.39
N TRP A 83 0.83 -1.70 -6.60
CA TRP A 83 -0.29 -0.83 -6.97
C TRP A 83 -0.86 -1.17 -8.35
N HIS A 84 -0.01 -1.50 -9.32
CA HIS A 84 -0.43 -1.98 -10.64
C HIS A 84 -1.21 -3.30 -10.55
N ALA A 85 -0.69 -4.26 -9.78
CA ALA A 85 -1.35 -5.53 -9.54
C ALA A 85 -2.70 -5.35 -8.83
N GLN A 86 -2.77 -4.46 -7.83
CA GLN A 86 -4.04 -4.14 -7.15
C GLN A 86 -5.02 -3.45 -8.09
N ALA A 87 -4.57 -2.54 -8.96
CA ALA A 87 -5.43 -1.91 -9.96
C ALA A 87 -5.98 -2.94 -10.97
N ALA A 88 -5.14 -3.89 -11.41
CA ALA A 88 -5.58 -5.00 -12.25
C ALA A 88 -6.61 -5.88 -11.53
N ALA A 89 -6.36 -6.27 -10.28
CA ALA A 89 -7.29 -7.06 -9.47
C ALA A 89 -8.66 -6.37 -9.30
N ARG A 90 -8.68 -5.05 -9.03
CA ARG A 90 -9.92 -4.26 -8.96
C ARG A 90 -10.70 -4.32 -10.27
N ARG A 91 -10.03 -4.16 -11.42
CA ARG A 91 -10.67 -4.25 -12.75
C ARG A 91 -11.20 -5.65 -13.05
N SER A 92 -10.44 -6.68 -12.70
CA SER A 92 -10.82 -8.09 -12.90
C SER A 92 -12.01 -8.51 -12.05
N PHE A 93 -12.18 -7.94 -10.85
CA PHE A 93 -13.27 -8.30 -9.94
C PHE A 93 -14.66 -8.13 -10.57
N ALA A 94 -14.86 -7.10 -11.40
CA ALA A 94 -16.13 -6.87 -12.10
C ALA A 94 -16.52 -7.98 -13.10
N MET A 95 -15.54 -8.79 -13.53
CA MET A 95 -15.72 -9.87 -14.51
C MET A 95 -15.27 -11.22 -13.92
N ILE A 96 -15.28 -11.35 -12.59
CA ILE A 96 -14.66 -12.48 -11.90
C ILE A 96 -15.33 -13.82 -12.19
N ASP A 97 -16.59 -13.82 -12.64
CA ASP A 97 -17.33 -15.03 -13.06
C ASP A 97 -16.79 -15.63 -14.36
N GLN A 98 -16.08 -14.85 -15.18
CA GLN A 98 -15.43 -15.34 -16.38
C GLN A 98 -14.15 -16.12 -16.03
N ARG A 99 -14.08 -17.38 -16.47
CA ARG A 99 -12.94 -18.26 -16.19
C ARG A 99 -11.62 -17.68 -16.71
N ASP A 100 -11.63 -17.08 -17.91
CA ASP A 100 -10.41 -16.54 -18.54
C ASP A 100 -9.84 -15.34 -17.77
N VAL A 101 -10.70 -14.52 -17.18
CA VAL A 101 -10.30 -13.41 -16.29
C VAL A 101 -9.58 -13.98 -15.06
N ARG A 102 -10.15 -15.01 -14.43
CA ARG A 102 -9.53 -15.66 -13.26
C ARG A 102 -8.20 -16.32 -13.59
N MET A 103 -8.11 -17.01 -14.73
CA MET A 103 -6.88 -17.64 -15.19
C MET A 103 -5.79 -16.61 -15.47
N THR A 104 -6.14 -15.50 -16.12
CA THR A 104 -5.20 -14.42 -16.45
C THR A 104 -4.67 -13.73 -15.19
N LEU A 105 -5.57 -13.31 -14.29
CA LEU A 105 -5.18 -12.70 -13.03
C LEU A 105 -4.38 -13.67 -12.17
N GLY A 106 -4.86 -14.91 -12.01
CA GLY A 106 -4.17 -15.96 -11.26
C GLY A 106 -2.74 -16.17 -11.76
N ARG A 107 -2.54 -16.33 -13.07
CA ARG A 107 -1.19 -16.47 -13.65
C ARG A 107 -0.28 -15.29 -13.31
N SER A 108 -0.78 -14.06 -13.38
CA SER A 108 0.00 -12.86 -13.07
C SER A 108 0.42 -12.76 -11.59
N LEU A 109 -0.35 -13.38 -10.69
CA LEU A 109 -0.10 -13.40 -9.25
C LEU A 109 0.53 -14.72 -8.74
N GLY A 110 0.74 -15.71 -9.62
CA GLY A 110 1.18 -17.04 -9.21
C GLY A 110 0.11 -17.87 -8.48
N LEU A 111 -1.17 -17.62 -8.74
CA LEU A 111 -2.32 -18.25 -8.08
C LEU A 111 -3.16 -19.06 -9.08
N THR A 112 -3.90 -20.07 -8.59
CA THR A 112 -4.86 -20.81 -9.41
C THR A 112 -6.15 -20.01 -9.60
N ALA A 113 -6.89 -20.27 -10.68
CA ALA A 113 -8.19 -19.64 -10.90
C ALA A 113 -9.22 -19.96 -9.81
N ASP A 114 -9.12 -21.13 -9.19
CA ASP A 114 -9.99 -21.53 -8.08
C ASP A 114 -9.67 -20.76 -6.81
N HIS A 115 -8.38 -20.52 -6.51
CA HIS A 115 -7.98 -19.67 -5.40
C HIS A 115 -8.45 -18.23 -5.62
N VAL A 116 -8.29 -17.70 -6.84
CA VAL A 116 -8.80 -16.38 -7.23
C VAL A 116 -10.31 -16.27 -6.97
N LEU A 117 -11.09 -17.28 -7.40
CA LEU A 117 -12.54 -17.32 -7.17
C LEU A 117 -12.89 -17.42 -5.68
N GLY A 118 -12.15 -18.23 -4.92
CA GLY A 118 -12.33 -18.38 -3.48
C GLY A 118 -12.18 -17.04 -2.76
N VAL A 119 -11.07 -16.33 -2.98
CA VAL A 119 -10.85 -15.01 -2.38
C VAL A 119 -11.92 -14.03 -2.81
N ALA A 120 -12.32 -14.01 -4.09
CA ALA A 120 -13.34 -13.10 -4.58
C ALA A 120 -14.70 -13.28 -3.89
N ARG A 121 -15.11 -14.51 -3.59
CA ARG A 121 -16.38 -14.80 -2.90
C ARG A 121 -16.44 -14.24 -1.48
N ASP A 122 -15.31 -14.17 -0.80
CA ASP A 122 -15.20 -13.64 0.56
C ASP A 122 -15.06 -12.10 0.61
N CYS A 123 -15.01 -11.45 -0.56
CA CYS A 123 -14.78 -10.02 -0.67
C CYS A 123 -16.07 -9.24 -0.96
N PRO A 124 -16.38 -8.19 -0.19
CA PRO A 124 -17.58 -7.39 -0.42
C PRO A 124 -17.50 -6.53 -1.70
N ASN A 125 -16.30 -6.24 -2.19
CA ASN A 125 -16.07 -5.43 -3.39
C ASN A 125 -14.64 -5.63 -3.94
N GLY A 126 -14.37 -4.99 -5.08
CA GLY A 126 -13.06 -5.05 -5.76
C GLY A 126 -11.90 -4.47 -4.96
N GLU A 127 -12.14 -3.52 -4.04
CA GLU A 127 -11.10 -2.97 -3.16
C GLU A 127 -10.63 -4.04 -2.16
N ALA A 128 -11.57 -4.63 -1.43
CA ALA A 128 -11.27 -5.72 -0.50
C ALA A 128 -10.60 -6.89 -1.21
N PHE A 129 -11.06 -7.23 -2.42
CA PHE A 129 -10.47 -8.26 -3.24
C PHE A 129 -9.01 -7.96 -3.59
N ALA A 130 -8.73 -6.78 -4.14
CA ALA A 130 -7.37 -6.39 -4.50
C ALA A 130 -6.42 -6.41 -3.30
N MET A 131 -6.87 -5.94 -2.14
CA MET A 131 -6.05 -5.93 -0.91
C MET A 131 -5.83 -7.30 -0.30
N ARG A 132 -6.72 -8.27 -0.57
CA ARG A 132 -6.60 -9.64 -0.06
C ARG A 132 -5.87 -10.58 -0.99
N ILE A 133 -5.98 -10.40 -2.31
CA ILE A 133 -5.39 -11.31 -3.30
C ILE A 133 -3.98 -10.91 -3.74
N VAL A 134 -3.67 -9.62 -3.78
CA VAL A 134 -2.35 -9.17 -4.22
C VAL A 134 -1.37 -9.28 -3.06
N PRO A 135 -0.29 -10.06 -3.19
CA PRO A 135 0.67 -10.23 -2.12
C PRO A 135 1.51 -8.97 -1.89
N ALA A 136 2.25 -8.95 -0.79
CA ALA A 136 3.36 -8.01 -0.66
C ALA A 136 4.38 -8.27 -1.79
N PRO A 137 5.03 -7.23 -2.33
CA PRO A 137 6.06 -7.40 -3.35
C PRO A 137 7.19 -8.25 -2.78
N MET A 138 7.36 -9.47 -3.31
CA MET A 138 8.44 -10.37 -2.90
C MET A 138 9.76 -9.99 -3.57
N THR A 139 9.69 -9.62 -4.85
CA THR A 139 10.75 -8.90 -5.55
C THR A 139 10.76 -7.46 -5.05
N HIS A 140 11.95 -6.89 -4.82
CA HIS A 140 12.11 -5.53 -4.26
C HIS A 140 11.70 -5.37 -2.78
N ALA A 141 11.72 -6.45 -2.00
CA ALA A 141 11.52 -6.39 -0.54
C ALA A 141 12.72 -5.78 0.22
N VAL A 142 13.81 -5.47 -0.47
CA VAL A 142 15.04 -4.91 0.11
C VAL A 142 14.89 -3.41 0.31
N LEU A 143 15.41 -2.90 1.42
CA LEU A 143 15.48 -1.47 1.66
C LEU A 143 16.63 -0.85 0.87
N VAL A 144 16.39 0.31 0.26
CA VAL A 144 17.36 1.10 -0.52
C VAL A 144 17.67 2.41 0.21
N SER A 145 18.70 3.14 -0.22
CA SER A 145 18.94 4.50 0.29
C SER A 145 17.88 5.48 -0.24
N LEU A 146 17.73 6.62 0.42
CA LEU A 146 16.86 7.70 -0.07
C LEU A 146 17.20 8.12 -1.50
N ALA A 147 18.47 8.41 -1.79
CA ALA A 147 18.91 8.81 -3.13
C ALA A 147 18.58 7.77 -4.20
N ALA A 148 18.82 6.47 -3.90
CA ALA A 148 18.45 5.41 -4.83
C ALA A 148 16.93 5.30 -5.03
N ALA A 149 16.13 5.52 -3.98
CA ALA A 149 14.67 5.56 -4.10
C ALA A 149 14.20 6.73 -4.98
N GLU A 150 14.81 7.92 -4.82
CA GLU A 150 14.50 9.10 -5.64
C GLU A 150 14.83 8.87 -7.12
N ASP A 151 16.00 8.30 -7.42
CA ASP A 151 16.39 7.94 -8.79
C ASP A 151 15.39 6.96 -9.42
N ILE A 152 15.04 5.90 -8.69
CA ILE A 152 14.06 4.89 -9.15
C ILE A 152 12.68 5.52 -9.39
N LEU A 153 12.23 6.43 -8.52
CA LEU A 153 10.96 7.12 -8.69
C LEU A 153 10.95 7.98 -9.96
N CYS A 154 12.03 8.72 -10.21
CA CYS A 154 12.19 9.55 -11.40
C CYS A 154 12.12 8.70 -12.69
N GLU A 155 12.75 7.53 -12.70
CA GLU A 155 12.68 6.58 -13.82
C GLU A 155 11.24 6.06 -14.05
N LEU A 156 10.54 5.67 -12.97
CA LEU A 156 9.17 5.15 -13.05
C LEU A 156 8.18 6.22 -13.55
N GLU A 157 8.30 7.46 -13.07
CA GLU A 157 7.46 8.57 -13.50
C GLU A 157 7.70 8.94 -14.97
N SER A 158 8.96 8.91 -15.41
CA SER A 158 9.33 9.16 -16.81
C SER A 158 8.72 8.13 -17.76
N GLN A 159 8.81 6.83 -17.40
CA GLN A 159 8.20 5.74 -18.18
C GLN A 159 6.67 5.84 -18.25
N TRP A 160 6.01 6.28 -17.17
CA TRP A 160 4.56 6.48 -17.19
C TRP A 160 4.13 7.65 -18.08
N CYS A 161 4.88 8.75 -18.09
CA CYS A 161 4.62 9.87 -18.99
C CYS A 161 4.70 9.44 -20.46
N GLU A 162 5.65 8.58 -20.82
CA GLU A 162 5.76 8.04 -22.19
C GLU A 162 4.60 7.11 -22.57
N VAL A 163 4.09 6.29 -21.65
CA VAL A 163 2.95 5.39 -21.91
C VAL A 163 1.62 6.14 -21.99
N ALA A 164 1.52 7.34 -21.38
CA ALA A 164 0.32 8.15 -21.35
C ALA A 164 0.24 9.23 -22.46
N ALA A 165 1.30 9.43 -23.24
CA ALA A 165 1.40 10.37 -24.36
C ALA A 165 1.10 9.71 -25.71
#